data_AF-A0A0P9G7W4-F1
#
_entry.id   AF-A0A0P9G7W4-F1
#
_cell.length_a   1.000
_cell.length_b   1.000
_cell.length_c   1.000
_cell.angle_alpha   90.00
_cell.angle_beta   90.00
_cell.angle_gamma   90.00
#
_symmetry.space_group_name_H-M   'P 1'
#
loop_
_entity.id
_entity.type
_entity.pdbx_description
1 polymer ?
#
loop_
_entity_poly.entity_id
_entity_poly.type
_entity_poly.pdbx_seq_one_letter_code
_entity_poly.pdbx_strand_id
1 'polypeptide(L)' 'MAQIHHIQSPIGEDVCFRCPHCGKEIIVRLRALEGDPDTVEVYWGKDSKEIEEKQKKTEEEIEEELYLPPNNLF' A
#
# COMPACT_ATOMS: atom_id res chain seq x y z
N MET A 1 -20.74 2.22 10.00
CA MET A 1 -19.83 2.68 11.06
C MET A 1 -18.41 2.58 10.52
N ALA A 2 -17.65 3.66 10.53
CA ALA A 2 -16.23 3.62 10.16
C ALA A 2 -15.42 3.12 11.36
N GLN A 3 -14.42 2.27 11.11
CA GLN A 3 -13.40 1.94 12.11
C GLN A 3 -12.20 2.84 11.88
N ILE A 4 -11.73 3.49 12.95
CA ILE A 4 -10.56 4.36 12.93
C ILE A 4 -9.39 3.55 13.48
N HIS A 5 -8.31 3.46 12.72
CA HIS A 5 -7.06 2.81 13.13
C HIS A 5 -5.93 3.84 13.14
N HIS A 6 -5.19 3.91 14.25
CA HIS A 6 -4.03 4.78 14.38
C HIS A 6 -2.77 3.95 14.22
N ILE A 7 -1.89 4.34 13.29
CA ILE A 7 -0.63 3.64 13.08
C ILE A 7 0.25 3.82 14.33
N GLN A 8 0.68 2.72 14.95
CA GLN A 8 1.46 2.71 16.19
C GLN A 8 2.96 2.51 15.95
N SER A 9 3.34 2.08 14.74
CA SER A 9 4.71 1.79 14.35
C SER A 9 5.30 2.91 13.47
N PRO A 10 6.55 3.34 13.71
CA PRO A 10 7.19 4.40 12.91
C PRO A 10 7.48 4.00 11.46
N ILE A 11 7.53 2.70 11.14
CA ILE A 11 7.87 2.18 9.80
C ILE A 11 6.61 1.65 9.09
N GLY A 12 5.53 1.43 9.83
CA GLY A 12 4.31 0.81 9.34
C GLY A 12 3.91 -0.45 10.10
N GLU A 13 2.71 -0.94 9.82
CA GLU A 13 2.11 -2.11 10.44
C GLU A 13 1.17 -2.88 9.50
N ASP A 14 1.00 -4.17 9.77
CA ASP A 14 0.02 -5.02 9.11
C ASP A 14 -1.19 -5.20 10.05
N VAL A 15 -2.38 -4.79 9.58
CA VAL A 15 -3.64 -4.90 10.31
C VAL A 15 -4.49 -5.99 9.68
N CYS A 16 -4.89 -6.97 10.49
CA CYS A 16 -5.78 -8.05 10.05
C CYS A 16 -7.21 -7.79 10.52
N PHE A 17 -8.18 -7.86 9.61
CA PHE A 17 -9.59 -7.84 9.95
C PHE A 17 -10.37 -8.92 9.18
N ARG A 18 -11.43 -9.42 9.82
CA ARG A 18 -12.39 -10.30 9.14
C ARG A 18 -13.50 -9.46 8.55
N CYS A 19 -13.76 -9.68 7.26
CA CYS A 19 -14.87 -9.03 6.57
C CYS A 19 -16.19 -9.44 7.23
N PRO A 20 -17.01 -8.49 7.72
CA PRO A 20 -18.29 -8.82 8.35
C PRO A 20 -19.31 -9.39 7.35
N HIS A 21 -19.14 -9.15 6.05
CA HIS A 21 -20.05 -9.63 5.02
C HIS A 21 -19.85 -11.12 4.68
N CYS A 22 -18.60 -11.61 4.67
CA CYS A 22 -18.27 -12.95 4.16
C CYS A 22 -17.32 -13.76 5.05
N GLY A 23 -16.86 -13.21 6.17
CA GLY A 23 -15.98 -13.89 7.13
C GLY A 23 -14.53 -14.07 6.67
N LYS A 24 -14.19 -13.66 5.44
CA LYS A 24 -12.83 -13.76 4.90
C LYS A 24 -11.89 -12.81 5.63
N GLU A 25 -10.68 -13.28 5.88
CA GLU A 25 -9.60 -12.45 6.41
C GLU A 25 -9.09 -11.51 5.32
N ILE A 26 -8.86 -10.26 5.71
CA ILE A 26 -8.27 -9.22 4.89
C ILE A 26 -7.10 -8.67 5.70
N ILE A 27 -5.94 -8.62 5.06
CA ILE A 27 -4.75 -8.01 5.60
C ILE A 27 -4.61 -6.65 4.92
N VAL A 28 -4.39 -5.60 5.70
CA VAL A 28 -4.04 -4.27 5.23
C VAL A 28 -2.67 -3.91 5.77
N ARG A 29 -1.73 -3.67 4.85
CA ARG A 29 -0.39 -3.19 5.14
C ARG A 29 -0.35 -1.69 4.99
N LEU A 30 0.02 -1.00 6.06
CA LEU A 30 0.17 0.44 6.15
C LEU A 30 1.64 0.77 6.36
N ARG A 31 2.25 1.59 5.51
CA ARG A 31 3.63 2.04 5.67
C ARG A 31 3.74 3.54 5.42
N ALA A 32 4.44 4.26 6.29
CA ALA A 32 4.80 5.64 6.01
C ALA A 32 6.03 5.65 5.08
N LEU A 33 6.08 6.56 4.12
CA LEU A 33 7.26 6.71 3.28
C LEU A 33 8.42 7.32 4.10
N GLU A 34 9.60 6.71 4.05
CA GLU A 34 10.77 7.18 4.82
C GLU A 34 11.18 8.63 4.47
N GLY A 35 10.91 9.07 3.24
CA GLY A 35 11.23 10.42 2.75
C GLY A 35 10.08 11.43 2.86
N ASP A 36 8.86 10.99 3.12
CA ASP A 36 7.67 11.82 3.21
C ASP A 36 6.68 11.24 4.24
N PRO A 37 6.81 11.61 5.53
CA PRO A 37 6.01 11.04 6.61
C PRO A 37 4.52 11.42 6.54
N ASP A 38 4.16 12.39 5.70
CA ASP A 38 2.76 12.77 5.44
C ASP A 38 2.10 11.83 4.40
N THR A 39 2.89 11.03 3.68
CA THR A 39 2.41 10.06 2.69
C THR A 39 2.44 8.64 3.27
N VAL A 40 1.30 7.96 3.16
CA VAL A 40 1.11 6.57 3.61
C VAL A 40 0.79 5.68 2.41
N GLU A 41 1.57 4.62 2.26
CA GLU A 41 1.27 3.53 1.35
C GLU A 41 0.31 2.54 2.00
N VAL A 42 -0.72 2.16 1.24
CA VAL A 42 -1.77 1.25 1.70
C VAL A 42 -1.92 0.12 0.68
N TYR A 43 -1.60 -1.09 1.10
CA TYR A 43 -1.82 -2.30 0.32
C TYR A 43 -2.76 -3.24 1.07
N TRP A 44 -3.60 -3.97 0.35
CA TRP A 44 -4.52 -4.93 0.96
C TRP A 44 -4.67 -6.20 0.14
N GLY A 45 -4.93 -7.31 0.81
CA GLY A 45 -5.06 -8.61 0.16
C GLY A 45 -5.59 -9.67 1.11
N LYS A 46 -5.81 -10.87 0.57
CA LYS A 46 -6.23 -12.04 1.36
C LYS A 46 -5.07 -12.67 2.15
N ASP A 47 -3.84 -12.42 1.71
CA ASP A 47 -2.60 -12.94 2.28
C ASP A 47 -1.42 -12.01 1.93
N SER A 48 -0.29 -12.19 2.60
CA SER A 48 0.91 -11.35 2.42
C SER A 48 1.49 -11.43 1.00
N LYS A 49 1.32 -12.57 0.31
CA LYS A 49 1.84 -12.76 -1.03
C LYS A 49 1.09 -11.90 -2.05
N GLU A 50 -0.23 -11.85 -1.97
CA GLU A 50 -1.04 -10.94 -2.80
C GLU A 50 -0.66 -9.47 -2.57
N ILE A 51 -0.35 -9.11 -1.33
CA ILE A 51 0.09 -7.75 -0.97
C ILE A 51 1.45 -7.44 -1.59
N GLU A 52 2.41 -8.36 -1.50
CA GLU A 52 3.74 -8.20 -2.10
C GLU A 52 3.69 -8.10 -3.63
N GLU A 53 2.82 -8.88 -4.29
CA GLU A 53 2.61 -8.80 -5.74
C GLU A 53 2.04 -7.43 -6.15
N LYS A 54 1.08 -6.90 -5.39
CA LYS A 54 0.54 -5.55 -5.62
C LYS A 54 1.59 -4.46 -5.42
N GLN A 55 2.36 -4.57 -4.35
CA GLN A 55 3.45 -3.64 -4.05
C GLN A 55 4.48 -3.63 -5.18
N LYS A 56 4.97 -4.79 -5.61
CA LYS A 56 5.95 -4.90 -6.71
C LYS A 56 5.44 -4.29 -8.01
N LYS A 57 4.17 -4.50 -8.34
CA LYS A 57 3.55 -3.90 -9.53
C LYS A 57 3.50 -2.38 -9.46
N THR A 58 3.19 -1.83 -8.29
CA THR A 58 3.19 -0.38 -8.06
C THR A 58 4.60 0.20 -8.16
N GLU A 59 5.61 -0.48 -7.59
CA GLU A 59 7.03 -0.08 -7.71
C GLU A 59 7.49 -0.08 -9.18
N GLU A 60 7.14 -1.11 -9.96
CA GLU A 60 7.43 -1.19 -11.40
C GLU A 60 6.76 -0.05 -12.20
N GLU A 61 5.50 0.28 -11.91
CA GLU A 61 4.77 1.37 -12.58
C GLU A 61 5.37 2.76 -12.27
N ILE A 62 5.82 2.98 -11.03
CA ILE A 62 6.49 4.23 -10.62
C ILE A 62 7.85 4.36 -11.32
N GLU A 63 8.63 3.28 -11.40
CA GLU A 63 9.89 3.27 -12.14
C GLU A 63 9.66 3.57 -13.63
N GLU A 64 8.68 2.92 -14.27
CA GLU A 64 8.34 3.17 -15.67
C GLU A 64 7.95 4.63 -15.94
N GLU A 65 7.19 5.28 -15.05
CA GLU A 65 6.86 6.71 -15.15
C GLU A 65 8.09 7.62 -14.99
N LEU A 66 9.03 7.26 -14.13
CA LEU A 66 10.28 8.01 -13.92
C LEU A 66 11.29 7.85 -15.07
N TYR A 67 11.20 6.75 -15.83
CA TYR A 67 12.05 6.46 -16.98
C TYR A 67 11.53 7.01 -18.32
N LEU A 68 10.36 7.66 -18.35
CA LEU A 68 9.92 8.39 -19.54
C LEU A 68 10.85 9.59 -19.78
N PRO A 69 11.64 9.63 -20.88
CA PRO A 69 12.44 10.81 -21.17
C PRO A 69 11.50 12.02 -21.37
N PRO A 70 11.86 13.21 -20.88
CA PRO A 70 11.08 14.42 -21.15
C PRO A 70 11.25 14.76 -22.63
N ASN A 71 10.41 14.25 -23.52
CA ASN A 71 10.40 14.57 -24.95
C ASN A 71 9.03 14.19 -25.53
N ASN A 72 8.25 15.02 -26.22
CA ASN A 72 8.56 16.18 -27.04
C ASN A 72 7.41 17.21 -26.97
N LEU A 73 7.63 18.36 -26.33
CA LEU A 73 6.83 19.57 -26.55
C LEU A 73 7.72 20.61 -27.23
N PHE A 74 8.03 20.35 -28.50
CA PHE A 74 8.50 21.35 -29.46
C PHE A 74 7.78 21.12 -30.78
#